data_AF-Q5DEL7-F1
#
_entry.id   AF-Q5DEL7-F1
#
_cell.length_a   1.000
_cell.length_b   1.000
_cell.length_c   1.000
_cell.angle_alpha   90.00
_cell.angle_beta   90.00
_cell.angle_gamma   90.00
#
_symmetry.space_group_name_H-M   'P 1'
#
loop_
_entity.id
_entity.type
_entity.pdbx_description
1 polymer ?
#
loop_
_entity_poly.entity_id
_entity_poly.type
_entity_poly.pdbx_seq_one_letter_code
_entity_poly.pdbx_strand_id
1 'polypeptide(L)'
;MVANNLDSLVIGLILPPLKCCGVDSGEDFTKSTNFWRNDTYGGKSYTNIKYPVPCCKMNGEYVIIDSSCPTSFTTENSYYNVGCRGPLKELFLKYMDYVAYGLIAAFVLLSVLDLFVSITICIDVI
;
A
#
# COMPACT_ATOMS: atom_id res chain seq x y z
N MET A 1 17.46 -0.96 4.23
CA MET A 1 16.59 -2.14 4.37
C MET A 1 17.29 -3.34 3.77
N VAL A 2 17.82 -4.23 4.61
CA VAL A 2 18.05 -5.61 4.14
C VAL A 2 16.70 -6.29 4.34
N ALA A 3 15.90 -6.36 3.28
CA ALA A 3 14.68 -7.15 3.30
C ALA A 3 15.12 -8.61 3.30
N ASN A 4 15.12 -9.23 4.47
CA ASN A 4 15.52 -10.63 4.59
C ASN A 4 14.49 -11.55 3.90
N ASN A 5 13.25 -11.05 3.69
CA ASN A 5 12.08 -11.77 3.22
C ASN A 5 11.16 -10.85 2.38
N LEU A 6 10.36 -11.41 1.46
CA LEU A 6 9.34 -10.67 0.68
C LEU A 6 8.34 -9.92 1.57
N ASP A 7 7.95 -10.49 2.70
CA ASP A 7 6.97 -9.90 3.62
C ASP A 7 7.46 -8.56 4.20
N SER A 8 8.74 -8.47 4.54
CA SER A 8 9.35 -7.25 5.07
C SER A 8 9.44 -6.14 4.01
N LEU A 9 9.66 -6.52 2.75
CA LEU A 9 9.66 -5.58 1.63
C LEU A 9 8.26 -5.01 1.38
N VAL A 10 7.24 -5.88 1.37
CA VAL A 10 5.84 -5.49 1.16
C VAL A 10 5.38 -4.51 2.23
N ILE A 11 5.67 -4.79 3.50
CA ILE A 11 5.35 -3.89 4.61
C ILE A 11 6.07 -2.55 4.44
N GLY A 12 7.33 -2.54 4.03
CA GLY A 12 8.08 -1.30 3.75
C GLY A 12 7.51 -0.44 2.64
N LEU A 13 6.85 -1.05 1.66
CA LEU A 13 6.23 -0.34 0.53
C LEU A 13 4.82 0.16 0.86
N ILE A 14 4.05 -0.58 1.66
CA ILE A 14 2.63 -0.29 1.92
C ILE A 14 2.44 0.71 3.07
N LEU A 15 3.21 0.60 4.16
CA LEU A 15 2.97 1.43 5.35
C LEU A 15 3.09 2.95 5.09
N PRO A 16 4.14 3.46 4.39
CA PRO A 16 4.30 4.89 4.20
C PRO A 16 3.16 5.56 3.39
N PRO A 17 2.74 5.05 2.21
CA PRO A 17 1.67 5.68 1.44
C PRO A 17 0.29 5.53 2.10
N LEU A 18 0.03 4.43 2.82
CA LEU A 18 -1.25 4.22 3.53
C LEU A 18 -1.32 4.96 4.88
N LYS A 19 -0.22 5.58 5.34
CA LYS A 19 -0.16 6.35 6.59
C LYS A 19 -0.66 5.55 7.80
N CYS A 20 -0.18 4.32 7.93
CA CYS A 20 -0.60 3.37 8.95
C CYS A 20 0.58 2.52 9.43
N CYS A 21 0.40 1.77 10.51
CA CYS A 21 1.39 0.88 11.11
C CYS A 21 0.70 -0.35 11.70
N GLY A 22 1.06 -1.54 11.23
CA GLY A 22 0.47 -2.81 11.67
C GLY A 22 -0.93 -3.04 11.10
N VAL A 23 -1.56 -4.14 11.50
CA VAL A 23 -2.90 -4.48 11.02
C VAL A 23 -3.93 -3.61 11.74
N ASP A 24 -3.89 -3.64 13.07
CA ASP A 24 -4.74 -2.84 13.94
C ASP A 24 -3.96 -1.68 14.58
N SER A 25 -2.67 -1.89 14.88
CA SER A 25 -1.73 -0.85 15.31
C SER A 25 -0.27 -1.34 15.30
N GLY A 26 0.68 -0.45 15.57
CA GLY A 26 2.08 -0.81 15.75
C GLY A 26 2.32 -1.84 16.87
N GLU A 27 1.41 -1.96 17.85
CA GLU A 27 1.51 -3.00 18.89
C GLU A 27 1.43 -4.43 18.34
N ASP A 28 1.02 -4.62 17.10
CA ASP A 28 1.09 -5.92 16.44
C ASP A 28 2.54 -6.41 16.29
N PHE A 29 3.51 -5.49 16.18
CA PHE A 29 4.93 -5.81 16.11
C PHE A 29 5.56 -6.03 17.47
N THR A 30 5.02 -5.44 18.55
CA THR A 30 5.56 -5.65 19.90
C THR A 30 5.18 -7.02 20.46
N LYS A 31 4.00 -7.51 20.08
CA LYS A 31 3.48 -8.85 20.42
C LYS A 31 4.09 -9.96 19.56
N SER A 32 4.71 -9.63 18.43
CA SER A 32 5.30 -10.60 17.51
C SER A 32 6.73 -10.97 17.91
N THR A 33 7.01 -12.27 18.04
CA THR A 33 8.37 -12.79 18.25
C THR A 33 9.22 -12.73 16.98
N ASN A 34 8.59 -12.57 15.81
CA ASN A 34 9.26 -12.54 14.51
C ASN A 34 9.69 -11.13 14.08
N PHE A 35 9.34 -10.10 14.87
CA PHE A 35 9.77 -8.74 14.57
C PHE A 35 11.21 -8.50 15.02
N TRP A 36 12.08 -8.25 14.05
CA TRP A 36 13.47 -7.91 14.31
C TRP A 36 13.62 -6.45 14.71
N ARG A 37 14.13 -6.20 15.93
CA ARG A 37 14.19 -4.86 16.53
C ARG A 37 15.43 -4.05 16.16
N ASN A 38 16.30 -4.55 15.28
CA ASN A 38 17.52 -3.85 14.88
C ASN A 38 17.51 -3.62 13.36
N ASP A 39 17.28 -2.40 12.89
CA ASP A 39 17.19 -2.13 11.45
C ASP A 39 18.21 -1.06 11.02
N THR A 40 18.61 -1.09 9.76
CA THR A 40 19.49 -0.10 9.15
C THR A 40 18.76 0.62 8.01
N TYR A 41 18.61 1.93 8.18
CA TYR A 41 17.86 2.79 7.29
C TYR A 41 18.57 4.13 7.10
N GLY A 42 18.65 4.61 5.85
CA GLY A 42 19.33 5.87 5.53
C GLY A 42 20.80 5.93 5.97
N GLY A 43 21.51 4.79 5.97
CA GLY A 43 22.89 4.69 6.43
C GLY A 43 23.08 4.74 7.95
N LYS A 44 21.99 4.75 8.73
CA LYS A 44 22.02 4.71 10.20
C LYS A 44 21.46 3.38 10.69
N SER A 45 22.12 2.80 11.69
CA SER A 45 21.64 1.60 12.38
C SER A 45 20.89 1.98 13.65
N TYR A 46 19.71 1.42 13.81
CA TYR A 46 18.83 1.60 14.95
C TYR A 46 18.71 0.27 15.69
N THR A 47 18.85 0.30 17.01
CA THR A 47 18.76 -0.89 17.86
C THR A 47 17.58 -0.81 18.80
N ASN A 48 16.95 -1.95 19.09
CA ASN A 48 15.81 -2.07 19.99
C ASN A 48 14.61 -1.17 19.62
N ILE A 49 14.31 -1.01 18.33
CA ILE A 49 13.16 -0.24 17.88
C ILE A 49 11.85 -0.95 18.29
N LYS A 50 10.84 -0.15 18.65
CA LYS A 50 9.54 -0.67 19.09
C LYS A 50 8.68 -1.16 17.92
N TYR A 51 8.73 -0.43 16.80
CA TYR A 51 7.97 -0.70 15.58
C TYR A 51 8.88 -0.57 14.34
N PRO A 52 8.47 -1.09 13.16
CA PRO A 52 9.24 -0.96 11.93
C PRO A 52 9.50 0.49 11.53
N VAL A 53 10.66 0.76 10.91
CA VAL A 53 11.02 2.08 10.39
C VAL A 53 9.96 2.69 9.46
N PRO A 54 9.29 1.93 8.57
CA PRO A 54 8.22 2.44 7.72
C PRO A 54 6.97 2.96 8.44
N CYS A 55 6.84 2.73 9.77
CA CYS A 55 5.78 3.34 10.57
C CYS A 55 6.04 4.83 10.88
N CYS A 56 7.27 5.32 10.69
CA CYS A 56 7.60 6.73 10.79
C CYS A 56 6.98 7.53 9.65
N LYS A 57 6.70 8.82 9.87
CA LYS A 57 6.27 9.72 8.79
C LYS A 57 7.41 9.93 7.81
N MET A 58 7.13 9.65 6.55
CA MET A 58 8.07 9.82 5.43
C MET A 58 7.54 10.84 4.43
N ASN A 59 8.46 11.51 3.74
CA ASN A 59 8.14 12.36 2.59
C ASN A 59 7.89 11.51 1.33
N GLY A 60 7.58 12.16 0.20
CA GLY A 60 7.35 11.48 -1.08
C GLY A 60 8.56 10.75 -1.67
N GLU A 61 9.76 10.97 -1.12
CA GLU A 61 11.00 10.32 -1.51
C GLU A 61 11.36 9.14 -0.58
N TYR A 62 10.44 8.72 0.29
CA TYR A 62 10.68 7.72 1.32
C TYR A 62 11.86 8.11 2.21
N VAL A 63 11.88 9.35 2.68
CA VAL A 63 12.83 9.83 3.69
C VAL A 63 12.06 10.19 4.95
N ILE A 64 12.55 9.72 6.10
CA ILE A 64 11.95 10.04 7.41
C ILE A 64 12.03 11.55 7.64
N ILE A 65 10.89 12.16 7.94
CA ILE A 65 10.77 13.60 8.13
C ILE A 65 11.35 14.03 9.49
N ASP A 66 11.14 13.21 10.52
CA ASP A 66 11.54 13.51 11.90
C ASP A 66 12.67 12.58 12.36
N SER A 67 13.82 13.16 12.69
CA SER A 67 15.01 12.43 13.12
C SER A 67 14.86 11.65 14.44
N SER A 68 13.83 11.94 15.24
CA SER A 68 13.54 11.22 16.49
C SER A 68 12.94 9.84 16.24
N CYS A 69 12.31 9.61 15.09
CA CYS A 69 11.79 8.31 14.68
C CYS A 69 12.86 7.56 13.87
N PRO A 70 13.10 6.25 14.08
CA PRO A 70 12.35 5.26 14.87
C PRO A 70 12.82 5.09 16.33
N THR A 71 13.66 6.00 16.87
CA THR A 71 14.15 5.90 18.25
C THR A 71 13.05 6.18 19.29
N SER A 72 12.14 7.10 18.96
CA SER A 72 10.94 7.43 19.71
C SER A 72 9.76 7.57 18.75
N PHE A 73 8.63 6.96 19.09
CA PHE A 73 7.40 7.01 18.30
C PHE A 73 6.37 7.85 19.03
N THR A 74 5.89 8.89 18.38
CA THR A 74 4.82 9.77 18.83
C THR A 74 3.76 9.92 17.73
N THR A 75 2.59 10.43 18.08
CA THR A 75 1.49 10.71 17.13
C THR A 75 1.86 11.79 16.10
N GLU A 76 2.84 12.63 16.42
CA GLU A 76 3.34 13.72 15.58
C GLU A 76 4.34 13.21 14.56
N ASN A 77 5.19 12.24 14.91
CA ASN A 77 6.29 11.77 14.07
C ASN A 77 6.03 10.43 13.35
N SER A 78 4.96 9.72 13.70
CA SER A 78 4.67 8.37 13.20
C SER A 78 3.18 8.08 13.11
N TYR A 79 2.84 6.93 12.52
CA TYR A 79 1.47 6.40 12.42
C TYR A 79 1.29 5.13 13.27
N TYR A 80 2.06 4.97 14.35
CA TYR A 80 2.07 3.76 15.16
C TYR A 80 0.70 3.40 15.76
N ASN A 81 -0.18 4.38 15.97
CA ASN A 81 -1.50 4.21 16.55
C ASN A 81 -2.62 4.00 15.50
N VAL A 82 -2.27 3.94 14.21
CA VAL A 82 -3.24 3.82 13.11
C VAL A 82 -3.03 2.48 12.39
N GLY A 83 -3.99 1.57 12.48
CA GLY A 83 -3.94 0.27 11.78
C GLY A 83 -4.18 0.38 10.28
N CYS A 84 -3.55 -0.51 9.50
CA CYS A 84 -3.66 -0.52 8.04
C CYS A 84 -4.93 -1.19 7.50
N ARG A 85 -5.68 -1.94 8.32
CA ARG A 85 -6.86 -2.69 7.86
C ARG A 85 -7.89 -1.81 7.16
N GLY A 86 -8.16 -0.62 7.69
CA GLY A 86 -9.11 0.33 7.09
C GLY A 86 -8.58 0.92 5.78
N PRO A 87 -7.45 1.66 5.80
CA PRO A 87 -6.86 2.28 4.61
C PRO A 87 -6.58 1.28 3.48
N LEU A 88 -6.11 0.07 3.82
CA LEU A 88 -5.84 -0.98 2.83
C LEU A 88 -7.13 -1.47 2.17
N LYS A 89 -8.19 -1.67 2.95
CA LYS A 89 -9.51 -2.06 2.42
C LYS A 89 -10.07 -0.99 1.48
N GLU A 90 -9.97 0.28 1.86
CA GLU A 90 -10.44 1.39 1.03
C GLU A 90 -9.65 1.49 -0.28
N LEU A 91 -8.32 1.38 -0.22
CA LEU A 91 -7.47 1.37 -1.40
C LEU A 91 -7.83 0.20 -2.33
N PHE A 92 -8.03 -0.99 -1.76
CA PHE A 92 -8.38 -2.18 -2.53
C PHE A 92 -9.74 -2.03 -3.22
N LEU A 93 -10.77 -1.57 -2.50
CA LEU A 93 -12.09 -1.33 -3.06
C LEU A 93 -12.05 -0.28 -4.18
N LYS A 94 -11.36 0.83 -3.96
CA LYS A 94 -11.22 1.88 -4.97
C LYS A 94 -10.57 1.37 -6.25
N TYR A 95 -9.53 0.55 -6.14
CA TYR A 95 -8.88 -0.04 -7.32
C TYR A 95 -9.78 -1.06 -8.02
N MET A 96 -10.48 -1.91 -7.27
CA MET A 96 -11.46 -2.85 -7.81
C MET A 96 -12.59 -2.15 -8.56
N ASP A 97 -13.10 -1.04 -8.04
CA ASP A 97 -14.13 -0.23 -8.69
C ASP A 97 -13.61 0.33 -10.03
N TYR A 98 -12.40 0.88 -10.07
CA TYR A 98 -11.80 1.35 -11.33
C TYR A 98 -11.66 0.24 -12.37
N VAL A 99 -11.21 -0.95 -11.94
CA VAL A 99 -11.09 -2.11 -12.84
C VAL A 99 -12.48 -2.54 -13.34
N ALA A 100 -13.48 -2.58 -12.46
CA ALA A 100 -14.85 -2.92 -12.83
C ALA A 100 -15.41 -1.94 -13.86
N TYR A 101 -15.27 -0.63 -13.63
CA TYR A 101 -15.69 0.39 -14.61
C TYR A 101 -14.94 0.26 -15.95
N GLY A 102 -13.64 -0.01 -15.91
CA GLY A 102 -12.84 -0.23 -17.11
C GLY A 102 -13.31 -1.43 -17.93
N LEU A 103 -13.62 -2.54 -17.26
CA LEU A 103 -14.15 -3.74 -17.90
C LEU A 103 -15.53 -3.50 -18.50
N ILE A 104 -16.45 -2.88 -17.75
CA ILE A 104 -17.80 -2.57 -18.22
C ILE A 104 -17.73 -1.67 -19.47
N ALA A 105 -16.92 -0.61 -19.43
CA ALA A 105 -16.74 0.29 -20.56
C ALA A 105 -16.18 -0.44 -21.80
N ALA A 106 -15.18 -1.33 -21.61
CA ALA A 106 -14.62 -2.13 -22.68
C ALA A 106 -15.66 -3.08 -23.30
N PHE A 107 -16.45 -3.78 -22.48
CA PHE A 107 -17.50 -4.67 -22.95
C PHE A 107 -18.58 -3.95 -23.75
N VAL A 108 -19.03 -2.78 -23.30
CA VAL A 108 -20.03 -1.98 -24.02
C VAL A 108 -19.47 -1.51 -25.37
N LEU A 109 -18.23 -1.04 -25.40
CA LEU A 109 -17.59 -0.57 -26.62
C LEU A 109 -17.44 -1.70 -27.66
N LEU A 110 -16.98 -2.88 -27.23
CA LEU A 110 -16.91 -4.06 -28.09
C LEU A 110 -18.29 -4.46 -28.63
N SER A 111 -19.30 -4.48 -27.77
CA SER A 111 -20.67 -4.86 -28.14
C SER A 111 -21.27 -3.92 -29.20
N VAL A 112 -20.99 -2.61 -29.12
CA VAL A 112 -21.44 -1.62 -30.11
C VAL A 112 -20.74 -1.81 -31.45
N LEU A 113 -19.43 -2.12 -31.44
CA LEU A 113 -18.68 -2.40 -32.67
C LEU A 113 -19.21 -3.67 -33.35
N ASP A 114 -19.45 -4.74 -32.59
CA ASP A 114 -20.02 -5.99 -33.12
C ASP A 114 -21.39 -5.76 -33.76
N LEU A 115 -22.24 -4.95 -33.11
CA LEU A 115 -23.56 -4.58 -33.65
C LEU A 115 -23.42 -3.78 -34.96
N PHE A 116 -22.51 -2.80 -35.01
CA PHE A 116 -22.29 -1.97 -36.19
C PHE A 116 -21.82 -2.82 -37.38
N VAL A 117 -20.82 -3.68 -37.17
CA VAL A 117 -20.31 -4.61 -38.20
C VAL A 117 -21.42 -5.54 -38.69
N SER A 118 -22.23 -6.08 -37.78
CA SER A 118 -23.35 -6.97 -38.13
C SER A 118 -24.37 -6.25 -39.03
N ILE A 119 -24.70 -4.99 -38.74
CA ILE A 119 -25.62 -4.19 -39.56
C ILE A 119 -25.04 -3.92 -40.94
N THR A 120 -23.76 -3.55 -41.05
CA THR A 120 -23.11 -3.29 -42.35
C THR A 120 -23.11 -4.54 -43.24
N ILE A 121 -22.74 -5.70 -42.69
CA ILE A 121 -22.77 -6.98 -43.43
C ILE A 121 -24.19 -7.31 -43.91
N CYS A 122 -25.21 -7.12 -43.06
CA CYS A 122 -26.60 -7.36 -43.44
C CYS A 122 -27.07 -6.45 -44.59
N ILE A 123 -26.57 -5.22 -44.67
CA ILE A 123 -26.90 -4.28 -45.75
C ILE A 123 -26.19 -4.66 -47.05
N ASP A 124 -24.90 -5.03 -47.00
CA ASP A 124 -24.12 -5.40 -48.20
C ASP A 124 -24.56 -6.72 -48.85
N VAL A 125 -25.25 -7.60 -48.10
CA VAL A 125 -25.75 -8.90 -48.58
C VAL A 125 -27.14 -8.79 -49.27
N ILE A 126 -27.86 -7.67 -49.08
CA ILE A 126 -29.20 -7.42 -49.67
C ILE A 126 -29.06 -6.63 -50.98
#